data_AF-A0A1V5PZ83-F1
#
_entry.id   AF-A0A1V5PZ83-F1
#
_cell.length_a   1.000
_cell.length_b   1.000
_cell.length_c   1.000
_cell.angle_alpha   90.00
_cell.angle_beta   90.00
_cell.angle_gamma   90.00
#
_symmetry.space_group_name_H-M   'P 1'
#
loop_
_entity.id
_entity.type
_entity.pdbx_description
1 polymer ?
#
loop_
_entity_poly.entity_id
_entity_poly.type
_entity_poly.pdbx_seq_one_letter_code
_entity_poly.pdbx_strand_id
1 'polypeptide(L)'
;MKKISSRNKRFIQCFFIRPAAILAILIIIVSLSAFFTGCSRNKIRETSASAETQDQQATQTSGTENISGSTAAESAKEPEGSETSKKETETTAAATETTEAIPAEITQLIKSANSYYSNGEYGLAKSTYRKADIAIGNSALSENAKKKLKDSFGAKYNKAKDIIETATMHYANAMQFQYEQRYNEAKKELEAALAVYPKYAEAQEAYESLKAVMGLA
;
A
#
# COMPACT_ATOMS: atom_id res chain seq x y z
N MET A 1 36.52 -4.40 -47.83
CA MET A 1 36.19 -5.65 -47.13
C MET A 1 35.62 -5.31 -45.74
N LYS A 2 34.31 -5.49 -45.52
CA LYS A 2 33.64 -5.20 -44.23
C LYS A 2 33.51 -6.49 -43.41
N LYS A 3 34.05 -6.51 -42.18
CA LYS A 3 33.88 -7.62 -41.22
C LYS A 3 32.50 -7.52 -40.56
N ILE A 4 31.68 -8.55 -40.75
CA ILE A 4 30.39 -8.72 -40.07
C ILE A 4 30.63 -9.37 -38.70
N SER A 5 30.11 -8.72 -37.65
CA SER A 5 30.26 -9.06 -36.23
C SER A 5 29.42 -10.28 -35.84
N SER A 6 30.02 -11.20 -35.08
CA SER A 6 29.54 -12.54 -34.72
C SER A 6 28.51 -12.60 -33.57
N ARG A 7 27.81 -11.49 -33.26
CA ARG A 7 26.95 -11.42 -32.06
C ARG A 7 25.55 -12.02 -32.20
N ASN A 8 25.13 -12.47 -33.38
CA ASN A 8 23.75 -12.96 -33.61
C ASN A 8 23.53 -14.48 -33.50
N LYS A 9 24.51 -15.28 -33.05
CA LYS A 9 24.35 -16.75 -32.99
C LYS A 9 23.72 -17.30 -31.71
N ARG A 10 23.40 -16.47 -30.71
CA ARG A 10 22.88 -16.95 -29.40
C ARG A 10 21.35 -16.87 -29.22
N PHE A 11 20.59 -16.44 -30.23
CA PHE A 11 19.16 -16.18 -30.08
C PHE A 11 18.22 -17.32 -30.56
N ILE A 12 18.75 -18.47 -30.97
CA ILE A 12 17.94 -19.58 -31.52
C ILE A 12 18.23 -20.89 -30.77
N GLN A 13 18.06 -20.91 -29.45
CA GLN A 13 18.24 -22.18 -28.71
C GLN A 13 17.31 -22.41 -27.51
N CYS A 14 16.16 -21.74 -27.42
CA CYS A 14 15.20 -21.99 -26.32
C CYS A 14 13.78 -22.41 -26.74
N PHE A 15 13.53 -22.74 -28.01
CA PHE A 15 12.24 -23.30 -28.44
C PHE A 15 12.32 -24.80 -28.72
N PHE A 16 12.59 -25.59 -27.69
CA PHE A 16 12.34 -27.04 -27.71
C PHE A 16 11.72 -27.46 -26.37
N ILE A 17 10.51 -26.96 -26.11
CA ILE A 17 9.62 -27.57 -25.12
C ILE A 17 9.24 -28.94 -25.70
N ARG A 18 9.69 -30.01 -25.02
CA ARG A 18 9.43 -31.40 -25.44
C ARG A 18 7.92 -31.66 -25.47
N PRO A 19 7.36 -32.23 -26.55
CA PRO A 19 5.91 -32.48 -26.68
C PRO A 19 5.34 -33.41 -25.58
N ALA A 20 6.20 -34.16 -24.87
CA ALA A 20 5.79 -34.99 -23.73
C ALA A 20 5.30 -34.17 -22.50
N ALA A 21 5.75 -32.92 -22.32
CA ALA A 21 5.36 -32.11 -21.16
C ALA A 21 3.95 -31.51 -21.28
N ILE A 22 3.45 -31.32 -22.51
CA ILE A 22 2.11 -30.76 -22.77
C ILE A 22 1.01 -31.80 -22.48
N LEU A 23 1.31 -33.09 -22.68
CA LEU A 23 0.36 -34.19 -22.43
C LEU A 23 0.07 -34.41 -20.93
N ALA A 24 1.04 -34.13 -20.05
CA ALA A 24 0.85 -34.25 -18.60
C ALA A 24 -0.09 -33.17 -18.01
N ILE A 25 -0.11 -31.96 -18.61
CA ILE A 25 -0.94 -30.84 -18.13
C ILE A 25 -2.42 -31.06 -18.48
N LEU A 26 -2.72 -31.69 -19.63
CA LEU A 26 -4.10 -31.97 -20.04
C LEU A 26 -4.79 -33.04 -19.18
N ILE A 27 -4.04 -34.01 -18.65
CA ILE A 27 -4.61 -35.07 -17.80
C ILE A 27 -5.07 -34.49 -16.44
N ILE A 28 -4.37 -33.50 -15.90
CA ILE A 28 -4.72 -32.86 -14.62
C ILE A 28 -6.04 -32.07 -14.72
N ILE A 29 -6.34 -31.46 -15.87
CA ILE A 29 -7.53 -30.63 -16.07
C ILE A 29 -8.81 -31.49 -16.16
N VAL A 30 -8.72 -32.72 -16.69
CA VAL A 30 -9.88 -33.63 -16.81
C VAL A 30 -10.27 -34.26 -15.47
N SER A 31 -9.38 -34.31 -14.48
CA SER A 31 -9.68 -34.90 -13.16
C SER A 31 -10.43 -33.97 -12.19
N LEU A 32 -10.48 -32.64 -12.44
CA LEU A 32 -11.19 -31.69 -11.56
C LEU A 32 -12.68 -31.51 -11.88
N SER A 33 -13.18 -32.02 -13.01
CA SER A 33 -14.59 -31.86 -13.41
C SER A 33 -15.54 -32.92 -12.82
N ALA A 34 -15.05 -33.86 -12.00
CA ALA A 34 -15.88 -34.89 -11.36
C ALA A 34 -16.30 -34.57 -9.91
N PHE A 35 -15.96 -33.40 -9.36
CA PHE A 35 -16.28 -33.03 -7.96
C PHE A 35 -17.35 -31.93 -7.77
N PHE A 36 -18.02 -31.48 -8.84
CA PHE A 36 -19.08 -30.46 -8.77
C PHE A 36 -20.48 -30.97 -9.17
N THR A 37 -20.81 -32.21 -8.81
CA THR A 37 -22.18 -32.74 -8.91
C THR A 37 -22.60 -33.34 -7.58
N GLY A 38 -23.22 -32.52 -6.73
CA GLY A 38 -23.73 -32.94 -5.42
C GLY A 38 -24.73 -31.94 -4.87
N CYS A 39 -25.90 -31.84 -5.51
CA CYS A 39 -27.05 -31.07 -5.08
C CYS A 39 -27.42 -31.35 -3.61
N SER A 40 -27.53 -30.31 -2.79
CA SER A 40 -28.36 -30.33 -1.57
C SER A 40 -29.54 -29.40 -1.76
N ARG A 41 -30.73 -29.98 -1.92
CA ARG A 41 -32.02 -29.30 -1.79
C ARG A 41 -32.79 -29.89 -0.61
N ASN A 42 -33.19 -28.97 0.27
CA ASN A 42 -34.31 -28.98 1.21
C ASN A 42 -34.36 -29.99 2.37
N LYS A 43 -34.37 -29.41 3.58
CA LYS A 43 -35.50 -29.58 4.50
C LYS A 43 -35.72 -28.32 5.36
N ILE A 44 -36.86 -27.69 5.17
CA ILE A 44 -37.49 -26.78 6.13
C ILE A 44 -38.33 -27.68 7.06
N ARG A 45 -38.14 -27.57 8.38
CA ARG A 45 -39.24 -27.63 9.37
C ARG A 45 -38.77 -27.18 10.77
N GLU A 46 -39.35 -26.06 11.19
CA GLU A 46 -39.81 -25.67 12.53
C GLU A 46 -39.24 -26.39 13.76
N THR A 47 -38.65 -25.61 14.68
CA THR A 47 -38.99 -25.68 16.10
C THR A 47 -38.81 -24.29 16.71
N SER A 48 -39.92 -23.77 17.23
CA SER A 48 -40.05 -22.57 18.04
C SER A 48 -39.93 -22.90 19.53
N ALA A 49 -39.22 -22.05 20.27
CA ALA A 49 -39.34 -21.68 21.69
C ALA A 49 -38.02 -20.95 22.08
N SER A 50 -37.97 -19.63 22.32
CA SER A 50 -38.42 -18.90 23.52
C SER A 50 -37.66 -19.40 24.77
N ALA A 51 -37.02 -18.64 25.64
CA ALA A 51 -36.78 -17.21 25.94
C ALA A 51 -35.43 -17.18 26.74
N GLU A 52 -34.64 -16.11 26.88
CA GLU A 52 -34.69 -14.96 27.81
C GLU A 52 -33.41 -14.15 27.48
N THR A 53 -33.41 -12.85 27.16
CA THR A 53 -33.56 -11.62 27.98
C THR A 53 -32.64 -11.51 29.21
N GLN A 54 -31.62 -10.65 29.13
CA GLN A 54 -31.19 -9.65 30.13
C GLN A 54 -30.13 -8.74 29.47
N ASP A 55 -30.47 -7.48 29.14
CA ASP A 55 -30.40 -6.24 29.95
C ASP A 55 -29.04 -5.52 29.79
N GLN A 56 -29.04 -4.37 29.10
CA GLN A 56 -28.95 -2.98 29.62
C GLN A 56 -27.51 -2.55 29.99
N GLN A 57 -26.88 -1.67 29.21
CA GLN A 57 -26.94 -0.19 29.27
C GLN A 57 -25.96 0.41 30.28
N ALA A 58 -25.02 1.25 29.82
CA ALA A 58 -24.70 2.55 30.41
C ALA A 58 -23.76 3.38 29.53
N THR A 59 -24.19 4.61 29.26
CA THR A 59 -23.47 5.76 28.69
C THR A 59 -22.94 6.63 29.84
N GLN A 60 -21.77 7.25 29.68
CA GLN A 60 -21.30 8.52 30.29
C GLN A 60 -19.97 8.85 29.56
N THR A 61 -19.68 9.95 28.85
CA THR A 61 -19.87 11.41 28.97
C THR A 61 -19.24 12.07 30.20
N SER A 62 -18.06 12.67 29.98
CA SER A 62 -17.51 13.89 30.58
C SER A 62 -16.33 14.30 29.65
N GLY A 63 -16.19 15.49 29.04
CA GLY A 63 -16.28 16.86 29.57
C GLY A 63 -15.10 17.10 30.54
N THR A 64 -14.18 18.06 30.44
CA THR A 64 -14.02 19.29 29.68
C THR A 64 -12.59 19.83 29.96
N GLU A 65 -12.01 20.59 29.03
CA GLU A 65 -10.94 21.62 29.15
C GLU A 65 -9.63 21.37 29.93
N ASN A 66 -8.50 21.61 29.25
CA ASN A 66 -7.71 22.78 29.61
C ASN A 66 -6.80 23.27 28.46
N ILE A 67 -7.09 24.49 28.06
CA ILE A 67 -6.26 25.41 27.29
C ILE A 67 -5.19 25.94 28.24
N SER A 68 -3.92 25.97 27.82
CA SER A 68 -2.97 26.95 28.37
C SER A 68 -2.05 27.41 27.27
N GLY A 69 -2.34 28.59 26.74
CA GLY A 69 -1.40 29.38 25.97
C GLY A 69 -0.30 29.92 26.87
N SER A 70 0.87 30.13 26.28
CA SER A 70 1.84 31.09 26.75
C SER A 70 2.45 31.76 25.52
N THR A 71 2.13 33.04 25.37
CA THR A 71 2.69 33.98 24.40
C THR A 71 3.46 35.04 25.17
N ALA A 72 4.38 35.70 24.45
CA ALA A 72 5.15 36.91 24.78
C ALA A 72 6.57 36.63 25.30
N ALA A 73 7.62 37.31 24.87
CA ALA A 73 7.79 38.37 23.85
C ALA A 73 9.31 38.58 23.64
N GLU A 74 9.64 39.55 22.79
CA GLU A 74 10.86 40.39 22.81
C GLU A 74 11.90 40.09 21.73
N SER A 75 12.52 41.04 21.05
CA SER A 75 12.19 42.39 20.55
C SER A 75 13.34 42.76 19.60
N ALA A 76 13.01 43.52 18.57
CA ALA A 76 13.81 44.27 17.59
C ALA A 76 15.35 44.33 17.69
N LYS A 77 16.00 44.21 16.51
CA LYS A 77 16.84 45.29 15.96
C LYS A 77 17.20 45.08 14.46
N GLU A 78 16.77 46.04 13.65
CA GLU A 78 17.39 46.45 12.38
C GLU A 78 18.47 47.52 12.70
N PRO A 79 19.47 47.81 11.82
CA PRO A 79 19.19 48.55 10.58
C PRO A 79 20.05 48.23 9.34
N GLU A 80 19.42 48.53 8.20
CA GLU A 80 19.85 49.17 6.94
C GLU A 80 21.30 49.13 6.44
N GLY A 81 21.41 48.88 5.13
CA GLY A 81 22.52 49.27 4.27
C GLY A 81 22.26 48.99 2.78
N SER A 82 21.81 50.03 2.07
CA SER A 82 21.90 50.37 0.62
C SER A 82 22.97 49.57 -0.20
N GLU A 83 22.87 49.28 -1.51
CA GLU A 83 22.36 50.09 -2.61
C GLU A 83 22.41 49.30 -3.96
N THR A 84 21.43 49.58 -4.84
CA THR A 84 21.48 49.68 -6.33
C THR A 84 22.05 48.59 -7.28
N SER A 85 21.11 48.12 -8.12
CA SER A 85 21.07 48.26 -9.60
C SER A 85 21.92 47.33 -10.49
N LYS A 86 21.25 46.44 -11.23
CA LYS A 86 21.16 46.56 -12.70
C LYS A 86 20.10 45.66 -13.33
N LYS A 87 19.35 46.31 -14.21
CA LYS A 87 18.34 45.85 -15.16
C LYS A 87 18.98 44.99 -16.25
N GLU A 88 18.41 43.81 -16.51
CA GLU A 88 18.45 43.22 -17.84
C GLU A 88 17.12 42.52 -18.14
N THR A 89 16.55 42.96 -19.25
CA THR A 89 15.25 42.59 -19.79
C THR A 89 15.46 41.30 -20.58
N GLU A 90 14.86 40.19 -20.13
CA GLU A 90 14.68 39.03 -20.98
C GLU A 90 13.20 38.64 -21.01
N THR A 91 12.63 38.81 -22.20
CA THR A 91 11.25 38.49 -22.56
C THR A 91 11.01 37.00 -22.37
N THR A 92 10.60 36.60 -21.16
CA THR A 92 9.99 35.29 -20.95
C THR A 92 8.53 35.42 -21.34
N ALA A 93 8.16 34.75 -22.44
CA ALA A 93 6.77 34.56 -22.81
C ALA A 93 6.03 33.99 -21.59
N ALA A 94 5.18 34.81 -20.99
CA ALA A 94 4.23 34.37 -19.99
C ALA A 94 3.29 33.38 -20.68
N ALA A 95 3.63 32.10 -20.59
CA ALA A 95 2.69 31.03 -20.81
C ALA A 95 1.59 31.26 -19.78
N THR A 96 0.45 31.73 -20.24
CA THR A 96 -0.78 31.82 -19.46
C THR A 96 -1.07 30.41 -18.96
N GLU A 97 -0.66 30.12 -17.71
CA GLU A 97 -1.09 28.91 -17.02
C GLU A 97 -2.59 29.06 -16.77
N THR A 98 -3.39 28.64 -17.76
CA THR A 98 -4.80 28.37 -17.55
C THR A 98 -4.87 27.37 -16.40
N THR A 99 -5.27 27.85 -15.23
CA THR A 99 -5.33 27.05 -14.00
C THR A 99 -6.46 26.05 -14.18
N GLU A 100 -6.11 24.88 -14.70
CA GLU A 100 -7.04 23.79 -14.94
C GLU A 100 -7.59 23.29 -13.59
N ALA A 101 -8.92 23.29 -13.45
CA ALA A 101 -9.57 22.90 -12.20
C ALA A 101 -9.44 21.38 -12.00
N ILE A 102 -8.74 20.98 -10.94
CA ILE A 102 -8.57 19.57 -10.58
C ILE A 102 -9.89 19.04 -9.98
N PRO A 103 -10.43 17.91 -10.47
CA PRO A 103 -11.61 17.28 -9.89
C PRO A 103 -11.49 17.02 -8.38
N ALA A 104 -12.54 17.37 -7.62
CA ALA A 104 -12.53 17.26 -6.15
C ALA A 104 -12.24 15.83 -5.65
N GLU A 105 -12.72 14.81 -6.37
CA GLU A 105 -12.46 13.40 -6.07
C GLU A 105 -10.96 13.07 -6.08
N ILE A 106 -10.21 13.55 -7.08
CA ILE A 106 -8.76 13.32 -7.18
C ILE A 106 -8.04 13.96 -5.99
N THR A 107 -8.39 15.20 -5.67
CA THR A 107 -7.84 15.93 -4.52
C THR A 107 -8.11 15.19 -3.21
N GLN A 108 -9.33 14.67 -3.03
CA GLN A 108 -9.72 13.91 -1.84
C GLN A 108 -8.95 12.58 -1.74
N LEU A 109 -8.81 11.84 -2.84
CA LEU A 109 -8.04 10.59 -2.86
C LEU A 109 -6.57 10.83 -2.47
N ILE A 110 -5.93 11.86 -3.03
CA ILE A 110 -4.55 12.20 -2.69
C ILE A 110 -4.43 12.61 -1.21
N LYS A 111 -5.37 13.42 -0.71
CA LYS A 111 -5.39 13.84 0.70
C LYS A 111 -5.54 12.64 1.64
N SER A 112 -6.49 11.74 1.38
CA SER A 112 -6.70 10.53 2.17
C SER A 112 -5.49 9.61 2.12
N ALA A 113 -4.89 9.38 0.95
CA ALA A 113 -3.69 8.56 0.81
C ALA A 113 -2.50 9.13 1.60
N ASN A 114 -2.31 10.45 1.56
CA ASN A 114 -1.29 11.14 2.37
C ASN A 114 -1.54 11.00 3.88
N SER A 115 -2.81 11.04 4.30
CA SER A 115 -3.19 10.82 5.70
C SER A 115 -2.84 9.39 6.14
N TYR A 116 -3.24 8.38 5.37
CA TYR A 116 -2.90 6.98 5.65
C TYR A 116 -1.38 6.76 5.70
N TYR A 117 -0.64 7.34 4.74
CA TYR A 117 0.82 7.25 4.71
C TYR A 117 1.44 7.82 5.98
N SER A 118 1.00 9.01 6.40
CA SER A 118 1.54 9.69 7.59
C SER A 118 1.18 8.96 8.89
N ASN A 119 0.03 8.28 8.91
CA ASN A 119 -0.41 7.44 10.01
C ASN A 119 0.27 6.06 10.03
N GLY A 120 1.16 5.76 9.08
CA GLY A 120 1.83 4.47 8.95
C GLY A 120 0.91 3.35 8.44
N GLU A 121 -0.28 3.67 7.92
CA GLU A 121 -1.23 2.71 7.34
C GLU A 121 -0.90 2.48 5.86
N TYR A 122 0.28 1.94 5.60
CA TYR A 122 0.84 1.87 4.24
C TYR A 122 -0.02 1.06 3.27
N GLY A 123 -0.73 0.02 3.74
CA GLY A 123 -1.67 -0.76 2.91
C GLY A 123 -2.82 0.08 2.35
N LEU A 124 -3.43 0.91 3.21
CA LEU A 124 -4.47 1.86 2.83
C LEU A 124 -3.90 3.00 1.97
N ALA A 125 -2.71 3.48 2.29
CA ALA A 125 -2.02 4.48 1.48
C ALA A 125 -1.76 4.00 0.05
N LYS A 126 -1.13 2.81 -0.11
CA LYS A 126 -0.83 2.20 -1.42
C LYS A 126 -2.09 2.03 -2.26
N SER A 127 -3.14 1.43 -1.68
CA SER A 127 -4.39 1.20 -2.41
C SER A 127 -5.10 2.50 -2.80
N THR A 128 -5.04 3.53 -1.95
CA THR A 128 -5.67 4.83 -2.21
C THR A 128 -4.87 5.66 -3.23
N TYR A 129 -3.53 5.65 -3.18
CA TYR A 129 -2.70 6.25 -4.24
C TYR A 129 -2.96 5.58 -5.60
N ARG A 130 -3.11 4.26 -5.64
CA ARG A 130 -3.49 3.56 -6.88
C ARG A 130 -4.84 4.03 -7.41
N LYS A 131 -5.83 4.24 -6.55
CA LYS A 131 -7.13 4.82 -6.96
C LYS A 131 -6.96 6.24 -7.51
N ALA A 132 -6.13 7.07 -6.87
CA ALA A 132 -5.82 8.41 -7.37
C ALA A 132 -5.15 8.37 -8.76
N ASP A 133 -4.16 7.49 -8.96
CA ASP A 133 -3.47 7.33 -10.24
C ASP A 133 -4.42 6.93 -11.39
N ILE A 134 -5.36 6.01 -11.10
CA ILE A 134 -6.41 5.61 -12.04
C ILE A 134 -7.36 6.78 -12.33
N ALA A 135 -7.83 7.50 -11.30
CA ALA A 135 -8.72 8.64 -11.47
C ALA A 135 -8.07 9.76 -12.30
N ILE A 136 -6.78 10.04 -12.09
CA ILE A 136 -6.00 10.98 -12.89
C ILE A 136 -5.90 10.51 -14.34
N GLY A 137 -5.59 9.22 -14.57
CA GLY A 137 -5.50 8.65 -15.91
C GLY A 137 -6.79 8.78 -16.71
N ASN A 138 -7.94 8.61 -16.04
CA ASN A 138 -9.27 8.67 -16.65
C ASN A 138 -9.85 10.09 -16.73
N SER A 139 -9.21 11.08 -16.12
CA SER A 139 -9.69 12.46 -16.10
C SER A 139 -9.51 13.17 -17.44
N ALA A 140 -10.30 14.21 -17.66
CA ALA A 140 -10.17 15.14 -18.80
C ALA A 140 -8.99 16.11 -18.66
N LEU A 141 -8.13 15.94 -17.64
CA LEU A 141 -7.00 16.82 -17.39
C LEU A 141 -5.99 16.80 -18.53
N SER A 142 -5.29 17.92 -18.74
CA SER A 142 -4.14 17.95 -19.63
C SER A 142 -3.05 16.95 -19.18
N GLU A 143 -2.30 16.39 -20.14
CA GLU A 143 -1.23 15.43 -19.82
C GLU A 143 -0.16 16.03 -18.89
N ASN A 144 0.09 17.34 -18.98
CA ASN A 144 0.99 18.04 -18.06
C ASN A 144 0.40 18.10 -16.64
N ALA A 145 -0.89 18.42 -16.49
CA ALA A 145 -1.55 18.41 -15.18
C ALA A 145 -1.57 17.00 -14.57
N LYS A 146 -1.88 15.97 -15.38
CA LYS A 146 -1.81 14.56 -14.95
C LYS A 146 -0.42 14.21 -14.45
N LYS A 147 0.62 14.58 -15.19
CA LYS A 147 2.02 14.33 -14.80
C LYS A 147 2.37 15.04 -13.50
N LYS A 148 2.10 16.34 -13.36
CA LYS A 148 2.33 17.11 -12.13
C LYS A 148 1.64 16.47 -10.93
N LEU A 149 0.39 16.01 -11.09
CA LEU A 149 -0.34 15.32 -10.02
C LEU A 149 0.30 13.98 -9.64
N LYS A 150 0.65 13.13 -10.61
CA LYS A 150 1.31 11.84 -10.33
C LYS A 150 2.67 12.03 -9.66
N ASP A 151 3.44 13.02 -10.11
CA ASP A 151 4.75 13.36 -9.52
C ASP A 151 4.59 13.80 -8.05
N SER A 152 3.48 14.48 -7.69
CA SER A 152 3.25 14.96 -6.32
C SER A 152 3.14 13.86 -5.25
N PHE A 153 2.77 12.64 -5.64
CA PHE A 153 2.64 11.51 -4.71
C PHE A 153 3.46 10.27 -5.08
N GLY A 154 4.06 10.22 -6.28
CA GLY A 154 4.76 9.04 -6.79
C GLY A 154 5.82 8.49 -5.83
N ALA A 155 6.61 9.36 -5.20
CA ALA A 155 7.62 8.96 -4.22
C ALA A 155 7.02 8.24 -3.00
N LYS A 156 5.93 8.78 -2.43
CA LYS A 156 5.24 8.17 -1.28
C LYS A 156 4.55 6.87 -1.66
N TYR A 157 3.95 6.81 -2.84
CA TYR A 157 3.32 5.59 -3.35
C TYR A 157 4.34 4.45 -3.50
N ASN A 158 5.49 4.73 -4.13
CA ASN A 158 6.57 3.75 -4.26
C ASN A 158 7.12 3.35 -2.89
N LYS A 159 7.35 4.31 -1.99
CA LYS A 159 7.84 4.00 -0.65
C LYS A 159 6.88 3.12 0.15
N ALA A 160 5.58 3.41 0.09
CA ALA A 160 4.56 2.57 0.73
C ALA A 160 4.55 1.15 0.15
N LYS A 161 4.71 1.02 -1.17
CA LYS A 161 4.83 -0.27 -1.85
C LYS A 161 6.06 -1.05 -1.34
N ASP A 162 7.23 -0.42 -1.29
CA ASP A 162 8.46 -1.06 -0.84
C ASP A 162 8.38 -1.52 0.63
N ILE A 163 7.78 -0.71 1.50
CA ILE A 163 7.54 -1.05 2.92
C ILE A 163 6.68 -2.31 3.02
N ILE A 164 5.56 -2.36 2.30
CA ILE A 164 4.66 -3.52 2.30
C ILE A 164 5.38 -4.75 1.76
N GLU A 165 6.06 -4.64 0.62
CA GLU A 165 6.73 -5.78 0.00
C GLU A 165 7.83 -6.37 0.88
N THR A 166 8.61 -5.50 1.53
CA THR A 166 9.66 -5.92 2.47
C THR A 166 9.05 -6.59 3.71
N ALA A 167 8.01 -6.00 4.31
CA ALA A 167 7.35 -6.58 5.48
C ALA A 167 6.67 -7.93 5.16
N THR A 168 6.03 -8.05 3.99
CA THR A 168 5.41 -9.30 3.53
C THR A 168 6.46 -10.39 3.26
N MET A 169 7.64 -10.03 2.73
CA MET A 169 8.73 -11.00 2.56
C MET A 169 9.19 -11.59 3.90
N HIS A 170 9.45 -10.73 4.89
CA HIS A 170 9.82 -11.19 6.24
C HIS A 170 8.71 -12.04 6.87
N TYR A 171 7.45 -11.61 6.77
CA TYR A 171 6.31 -12.40 7.24
C TYR A 171 6.26 -13.79 6.58
N ALA A 172 6.44 -13.88 5.26
CA ALA A 172 6.44 -15.16 4.55
C ALA A 172 7.57 -16.08 5.02
N ASN A 173 8.79 -15.54 5.23
CA ASN A 173 9.91 -16.29 5.78
C ASN A 173 9.59 -16.80 7.19
N ALA A 174 8.96 -15.97 8.04
CA ALA A 174 8.58 -16.38 9.37
C ALA A 174 7.60 -17.55 9.37
N MET A 175 6.59 -17.51 8.49
CA MET A 175 5.62 -18.60 8.35
C MET A 175 6.29 -19.91 7.91
N GLN A 176 7.28 -19.83 7.02
CA GLN A 176 8.09 -20.98 6.62
C GLN A 176 8.88 -21.54 7.81
N PHE A 177 9.57 -20.70 8.58
CA PHE A 177 10.33 -21.15 9.75
C PHE A 177 9.42 -21.74 10.84
N GLN A 178 8.23 -21.19 11.03
CA GLN A 178 7.27 -21.74 11.98
C GLN A 178 6.79 -23.14 11.57
N TYR A 179 6.53 -23.37 10.28
CA TYR A 179 6.21 -24.70 9.74
C TYR A 179 7.36 -25.70 9.97
N GLU A 180 8.60 -25.25 9.84
CA GLU A 180 9.82 -26.03 10.12
C GLU A 180 10.13 -26.18 11.63
N GLN A 181 9.28 -25.67 12.52
CA GLN A 181 9.48 -25.63 13.98
C GLN A 181 10.75 -24.86 14.41
N ARG A 182 11.24 -23.96 13.56
CA ARG A 182 12.40 -23.08 13.79
C ARG A 182 11.94 -21.76 14.41
N TYR A 183 11.40 -21.84 15.61
CA TYR A 183 10.66 -20.74 16.23
C TYR A 183 11.51 -19.49 16.52
N ASN A 184 12.81 -19.65 16.82
CA ASN A 184 13.69 -18.50 17.05
C ASN A 184 13.92 -17.70 15.76
N GLU A 185 14.09 -18.36 14.62
CA GLU A 185 14.20 -17.71 13.32
C GLU A 185 12.88 -17.10 12.88
N ALA A 186 11.76 -17.80 13.10
CA ALA A 186 10.43 -17.26 12.85
C ALA A 186 10.20 -15.94 13.63
N LYS A 187 10.59 -15.91 14.90
CA LYS A 187 10.50 -14.72 15.75
C LYS A 187 11.30 -13.55 15.20
N LYS A 188 12.55 -13.79 14.79
CA LYS A 188 13.42 -12.75 14.21
C LYS A 188 12.85 -12.16 12.93
N GLU A 189 12.29 -12.99 12.05
CA GLU A 189 11.66 -12.51 10.82
C GLU A 189 10.39 -11.70 11.11
N LEU A 190 9.56 -12.11 12.08
CA LEU A 190 8.39 -11.30 12.48
C LEU A 190 8.81 -9.96 13.08
N GLU A 191 9.85 -9.93 13.91
CA GLU A 191 10.42 -8.69 14.44
C GLU A 191 10.93 -7.78 13.30
N ALA A 192 11.57 -8.35 12.28
CA ALA A 192 12.01 -7.61 11.10
C ALA A 192 10.82 -7.07 10.28
N ALA A 193 9.75 -7.85 10.09
CA ALA A 193 8.54 -7.40 9.42
C ALA A 193 7.90 -6.20 10.14
N LEU A 194 7.79 -6.28 11.47
CA LEU A 194 7.19 -5.25 12.31
C LEU A 194 8.10 -4.01 12.47
N ALA A 195 9.41 -4.17 12.42
CA ALA A 195 10.33 -3.03 12.39
C ALA A 195 10.14 -2.18 11.12
N VAL A 196 9.83 -2.81 9.99
CA VAL A 196 9.59 -2.13 8.71
C VAL A 196 8.18 -1.58 8.61
N TYR A 197 7.17 -2.36 9.04
CA TYR A 197 5.77 -1.98 9.03
C TYR A 197 5.12 -2.27 10.39
N PRO A 198 5.21 -1.34 11.36
CA PRO A 198 4.72 -1.56 12.72
C PRO A 198 3.22 -1.86 12.85
N LYS A 199 2.41 -1.38 11.88
CA LYS A 199 0.95 -1.61 11.81
C LYS A 199 0.57 -2.81 10.94
N TYR A 200 1.50 -3.72 10.64
CA TYR A 200 1.19 -4.92 9.85
C TYR A 200 0.45 -5.96 10.71
N ALA A 201 -0.88 -5.93 10.65
CA ALA A 201 -1.76 -6.70 11.54
C ALA A 201 -1.46 -8.20 11.55
N GLU A 202 -1.27 -8.81 10.38
CA GLU A 202 -0.99 -10.24 10.23
C GLU A 202 0.33 -10.63 10.91
N ALA A 203 1.36 -9.78 10.80
CA ALA A 203 2.63 -10.02 11.47
C ALA A 203 2.54 -9.82 12.99
N GLN A 204 1.71 -8.89 13.47
CA GLN A 204 1.47 -8.68 14.91
C GLN A 204 0.79 -9.90 15.52
N GLU A 205 -0.28 -10.40 14.89
CA GLU A 205 -1.01 -11.57 15.34
C GLU A 205 -0.12 -12.82 15.36
N ALA A 206 0.64 -13.04 14.28
CA ALA A 206 1.60 -14.13 14.22
C ALA A 206 2.68 -14.04 15.30
N TYR A 207 3.17 -12.83 15.62
CA TYR A 207 4.19 -12.63 16.65
C TYR A 207 3.68 -12.99 18.04
N GLU A 208 2.48 -12.53 18.39
CA GLU A 208 1.88 -12.85 19.69
C GLU A 208 1.53 -14.34 19.81
N SER A 209 1.00 -14.93 18.73
CA SER A 209 0.75 -16.38 18.66
C SER A 209 2.04 -17.19 18.87
N LEU A 210 3.14 -16.80 18.21
CA LEU A 210 4.44 -17.45 18.35
C LEU A 210 5.00 -17.32 19.77
N LYS A 211 4.87 -16.15 20.40
CA LYS A 211 5.27 -15.95 21.81
C LYS A 211 4.56 -16.93 22.74
N ALA A 212 3.26 -17.14 22.55
CA ALA A 212 2.49 -18.09 23.35
C ALA A 212 3.02 -19.53 23.17
N VAL A 213 3.31 -19.95 21.94
CA VAL A 213 3.90 -21.27 21.64
C VAL A 213 5.27 -21.46 22.29
N MET A 214 6.08 -20.39 22.34
CA MET A 214 7.42 -20.42 22.94
C MET A 214 7.42 -20.27 24.47
N GLY A 215 6.27 -20.03 25.10
CA GLY A 215 6.20 -19.74 26.54
C GLY A 215 6.76 -18.37 26.93
N LEU A 216 6.67 -17.40 26.02
CA LEU A 216 7.18 -16.01 26.17
C LEU A 216 6.04 -14.98 26.33
N ALA A 217 4.83 -15.42 26.63
CA ALA A 217 3.63 -14.58 26.76
C ALA A 217 3.64 -13.73 28.04
#